data_AF-A0A3E0KRU6-F1
#
_entry.id   AF-A0A3E0KRU6-F1
#
_cell.length_a   1.000
_cell.length_b   1.000
_cell.length_c   1.000
_cell.angle_alpha   90.00
_cell.angle_beta   90.00
_cell.angle_gamma   90.00
#
_symmetry.space_group_name_H-M   'P 1'
#
loop_
_entity.id
_entity.type
_entity.pdbx_description
1 polymer ?
#
loop_
_entity_poly.entity_id
_entity_poly.type
_entity_poly.pdbx_seq_one_letter_code
_entity_poly.pdbx_strand_id
1 'polypeptide(L)'
;MATGQRNNRIIVPQARQALDRLKYETASEIGLPNYQGYLGDVPSRLNGAVGGNMVRKMIRFAEQQMAQGQTVPTLGTTGAGAQPAGQAFGAQVPGQALPGQQIPTFGR
;
A
#
# COMPACT_ATOMS: atom_id res chain seq x y z
N MET A 1 -34.45 17.24 -9.35
CA MET A 1 -33.70 15.98 -9.54
C MET A 1 -32.53 15.99 -8.57
N ALA A 2 -32.32 14.95 -7.77
CA ALA A 2 -31.26 14.94 -6.75
C ALA A 2 -29.95 14.38 -7.32
N THR A 3 -28.97 15.24 -7.55
CA THR A 3 -27.60 14.89 -7.97
C THR A 3 -26.84 14.26 -6.80
N GLY A 4 -27.14 12.99 -6.51
CA GLY A 4 -26.47 12.19 -5.50
C GLY A 4 -25.01 11.94 -5.89
N GLN A 5 -24.10 12.77 -5.37
CA GLN A 5 -22.66 12.75 -5.65
C GLN A 5 -21.98 11.52 -5.03
N ARG A 6 -22.16 10.35 -5.66
CA ARG A 6 -21.60 9.04 -5.25
C ARG A 6 -20.09 8.94 -5.50
N ASN A 7 -19.32 9.79 -4.83
CA ASN A 7 -17.87 9.70 -4.78
C ASN A 7 -17.43 8.53 -3.88
N ASN A 8 -17.65 7.29 -4.34
CA ASN A 8 -17.14 6.08 -3.70
C ASN A 8 -15.62 5.95 -3.94
N ARG A 9 -14.86 6.93 -3.42
CA ARG A 9 -13.41 7.03 -3.59
C ARG A 9 -12.72 6.01 -2.67
N ILE A 10 -11.87 5.18 -3.28
CA ILE A 10 -10.99 4.29 -2.54
C ILE A 10 -9.97 5.16 -1.80
N ILE A 11 -10.06 5.19 -0.48
CA ILE A 11 -9.25 6.07 0.39
C ILE A 11 -7.76 5.72 0.32
N VAL A 12 -7.44 4.43 0.16
CA VAL A 12 -6.07 3.91 0.01
C VAL A 12 -5.91 3.28 -1.38
N PRO A 13 -5.41 4.01 -2.40
CA PRO A 13 -5.34 3.51 -3.77
C PRO A 13 -4.48 2.25 -3.92
N GLN A 14 -3.46 2.08 -3.07
CA GLN A 14 -2.60 0.89 -3.00
C GLN A 14 -3.40 -0.38 -2.63
N ALA A 15 -4.45 -0.25 -1.81
CA ALA A 15 -5.28 -1.38 -1.40
C ALA A 15 -6.21 -1.88 -2.52
N ARG A 16 -6.38 -1.12 -3.61
CA ARG A 16 -7.35 -1.43 -4.69
C ARG A 16 -7.22 -2.86 -5.23
N GLN A 17 -5.99 -3.34 -5.46
CA GLN A 17 -5.77 -4.71 -5.94
C GLN A 17 -6.17 -5.78 -4.92
N ALA A 18 -5.92 -5.55 -3.63
CA ALA A 18 -6.34 -6.46 -2.55
C ALA A 18 -7.86 -6.46 -2.37
N LEU A 19 -8.49 -5.29 -2.47
CA LEU A 19 -9.95 -5.14 -2.48
C LEU A 19 -10.58 -5.88 -3.67
N ASP A 20 -10.02 -5.74 -4.87
CA ASP A 20 -10.53 -6.45 -6.05
C ASP A 20 -10.44 -7.97 -5.88
N ARG A 21 -9.35 -8.53 -5.34
CA ARG A 21 -9.24 -9.97 -5.02
C ARG A 21 -10.33 -10.43 -4.04
N LEU A 22 -10.46 -9.74 -2.90
CA LEU A 22 -11.46 -10.06 -1.86
C LEU A 22 -12.90 -10.01 -2.41
N LYS A 23 -13.18 -9.09 -3.34
CA LYS A 23 -14.46 -9.00 -4.05
C LYS A 23 -14.72 -10.25 -4.90
N TYR A 24 -13.74 -10.72 -5.67
CA TYR A 24 -13.90 -11.92 -6.52
C TYR A 24 -14.03 -13.22 -5.70
N GLU A 25 -13.25 -13.36 -4.61
CA GLU A 25 -13.38 -14.46 -3.66
C GLU A 25 -14.79 -14.49 -3.04
N THR A 26 -15.25 -13.34 -2.54
CA THR A 26 -16.57 -13.21 -1.90
C THR A 26 -17.73 -13.40 -2.88
N ALA A 27 -17.59 -12.96 -4.14
CA ALA A 27 -18.60 -13.23 -5.17
C ALA A 27 -18.65 -14.73 -5.52
N SER A 28 -17.50 -15.40 -5.59
CA SER A 28 -17.42 -16.84 -5.86
C SER A 28 -18.10 -17.67 -4.76
N GLU A 29 -17.88 -17.33 -3.48
CA GLU A 29 -18.54 -17.96 -2.33
C GLU A 29 -20.07 -17.81 -2.34
N ILE A 30 -20.58 -16.70 -2.88
CA ILE A 30 -22.03 -16.41 -2.96
C ILE A 30 -22.67 -17.11 -4.17
N GLY A 31 -21.89 -17.81 -5.00
CA GLY A 31 -22.38 -18.50 -6.19
C GLY A 31 -22.59 -17.59 -7.39
N LEU A 32 -21.85 -16.48 -7.49
CA LEU A 32 -21.83 -15.60 -8.65
C LEU A 32 -20.55 -15.84 -9.47
N PRO A 33 -20.53 -16.84 -10.37
CA PRO A 33 -19.39 -17.07 -11.25
C PRO A 33 -19.16 -15.85 -12.14
N ASN A 34 -17.89 -15.47 -12.31
CA ASN A 34 -17.45 -14.39 -13.21
C ASN A 34 -18.02 -13.00 -12.88
N TYR A 35 -17.84 -12.53 -11.64
CA TYR A 35 -18.15 -11.16 -11.19
C TYR A 35 -17.19 -10.08 -11.77
N GLN A 36 -16.88 -10.19 -13.07
CA GLN A 36 -15.74 -9.55 -13.72
C GLN A 36 -16.11 -9.03 -15.11
N GLY A 37 -16.98 -8.04 -15.15
CA GLY A 37 -17.50 -7.47 -16.39
C GLY A 37 -18.81 -6.71 -16.18
N TYR A 38 -19.73 -6.85 -17.12
CA TYR A 38 -21.07 -6.27 -17.02
C TYR A 38 -21.90 -7.00 -15.95
N LEU A 39 -22.34 -6.26 -14.93
CA LEU A 39 -23.07 -6.78 -13.76
C LEU A 39 -24.59 -6.51 -13.84
N GLY A 40 -25.09 -6.13 -15.02
CA GLY A 40 -26.49 -5.72 -15.21
C GLY A 40 -27.48 -6.88 -15.15
N ASP A 41 -27.09 -8.07 -15.60
CA ASP A 41 -27.90 -9.29 -15.54
C ASP A 41 -27.94 -9.91 -14.13
N VAL A 42 -27.03 -9.48 -13.24
CA VAL A 42 -27.01 -9.94 -11.85
C VAL A 42 -28.01 -9.11 -11.02
N PRO A 43 -28.99 -9.74 -10.34
CA PRO A 43 -29.95 -9.03 -9.49
C PRO A 43 -29.27 -8.09 -8.49
N SER A 44 -29.75 -6.85 -8.39
CA SER A 44 -29.17 -5.82 -7.50
C SER A 44 -29.07 -6.25 -6.03
N ARG A 45 -29.96 -7.15 -5.59
CA ARG A 45 -29.92 -7.78 -4.26
C ARG A 45 -28.68 -8.68 -4.06
N LEU A 46 -28.27 -9.43 -5.08
CA LEU A 46 -27.08 -10.28 -5.05
C LEU A 46 -25.80 -9.43 -5.14
N ASN A 47 -25.76 -8.45 -6.05
CA ASN A 47 -24.65 -7.47 -6.12
C ASN A 47 -24.44 -6.74 -4.77
N GLY A 48 -25.54 -6.35 -4.12
CA GLY A 48 -25.52 -5.76 -2.77
C GLY A 48 -25.04 -6.74 -1.69
N ALA A 49 -25.40 -8.03 -1.78
CA ALA A 49 -24.94 -9.06 -0.86
C ALA A 49 -23.42 -9.30 -0.96
N VAL A 50 -22.83 -9.25 -2.17
CA VAL A 50 -21.37 -9.31 -2.37
C VAL A 50 -20.68 -8.17 -1.62
N GLY A 51 -21.10 -6.92 -1.86
CA GLY A 51 -20.53 -5.75 -1.19
C GLY A 51 -20.69 -5.81 0.34
N GLY A 52 -21.85 -6.22 0.83
CA GLY A 52 -22.11 -6.38 2.26
C GLY A 52 -21.24 -7.47 2.92
N ASN A 53 -21.07 -8.62 2.27
CA ASN A 53 -20.21 -9.70 2.78
C ASN A 53 -18.72 -9.33 2.74
N MET A 54 -18.29 -8.60 1.70
CA MET A 54 -16.93 -8.06 1.59
C MET A 54 -16.61 -7.12 2.77
N VAL A 55 -17.51 -6.21 3.13
CA VAL A 55 -17.34 -5.32 4.30
C VAL A 55 -17.34 -6.11 5.61
N ARG A 56 -18.23 -7.10 5.79
CA ARG A 56 -18.24 -7.96 6.99
C ARG A 56 -16.93 -8.71 7.18
N LYS A 57 -16.30 -9.19 6.09
CA LYS A 57 -14.97 -9.83 6.14
C LYS A 57 -13.89 -8.84 6.58
N MET A 58 -13.85 -7.62 6.01
CA MET A 58 -12.90 -6.60 6.43
C MET A 58 -13.04 -6.24 7.91
N ILE A 59 -14.28 -6.08 8.39
CA ILE A 59 -14.55 -5.78 9.80
C ILE A 59 -14.02 -6.93 10.67
N ARG A 60 -14.33 -8.19 10.36
CA ARG A 60 -13.78 -9.35 11.08
C ARG A 60 -12.24 -9.38 11.09
N PHE A 61 -11.59 -9.11 9.95
CA PHE A 61 -10.13 -9.05 9.89
C PHE A 61 -9.55 -7.87 10.69
N ALA A 62 -10.24 -6.72 10.74
CA ALA A 62 -9.83 -5.57 11.53
C ALA A 62 -10.05 -5.80 13.04
N GLU A 63 -11.18 -6.41 13.43
CA GLU A 63 -11.47 -6.87 14.79
C GLU A 63 -10.42 -7.89 15.24
N GLN A 64 -10.04 -8.85 14.39
CA GLN A 64 -8.98 -9.81 14.68
C GLN A 64 -7.62 -9.12 14.86
N GLN A 65 -7.20 -8.23 13.96
CA GLN A 65 -5.93 -7.49 14.08
C GLN A 65 -5.89 -6.57 15.32
N MET A 66 -7.03 -5.96 15.67
CA MET A 66 -7.15 -5.12 16.86
C MET A 66 -7.14 -5.95 18.15
N ALA A 67 -7.85 -7.09 18.17
CA ALA A 67 -7.84 -8.03 19.30
C ALA A 67 -6.48 -8.73 19.48
N GLN A 68 -5.76 -8.97 18.38
CA GLN A 68 -4.40 -9.52 18.38
C GLN A 68 -3.35 -8.48 18.84
N GLY A 69 -3.77 -7.24 19.11
CA GLY A 69 -2.93 -6.26 19.80
C GLY A 69 -1.74 -5.84 18.97
N GLN A 70 -1.97 -5.32 17.75
CA GLN A 70 -1.00 -4.44 17.12
C GLN A 70 -0.88 -3.17 17.97
N THR A 71 -0.06 -3.25 19.02
CA THR A 71 0.34 -2.10 19.83
C THR A 71 0.95 -1.09 18.88
N VAL A 72 0.23 0.01 18.67
CA VAL A 72 0.76 1.16 17.94
C VAL A 72 2.08 1.50 18.65
N PRO A 73 3.24 1.47 17.96
CA PRO A 73 4.49 1.85 18.60
C PRO A 73 4.38 3.32 19.00
N THR A 74 4.04 3.56 20.27
CA THR A 74 4.07 4.89 20.86
C THR A 74 5.49 5.37 20.71
N LEU A 75 5.66 6.39 19.87
CA LEU A 75 6.94 6.92 19.43
C LEU A 75 7.89 7.06 20.62
N GLY A 76 9.06 6.41 20.51
CA GLY A 76 9.90 6.10 21.66
C GLY A 76 10.34 7.32 22.47
N THR A 77 9.68 7.56 23.61
CA THR A 77 10.20 8.43 24.65
C THR A 77 11.25 7.66 25.45
N THR A 78 12.52 7.93 25.13
CA THR A 78 13.70 7.78 26.01
C THR A 78 13.97 6.40 26.64
N GLY A 79 14.93 5.67 26.06
CA GLY A 79 15.50 4.43 26.60
C GLY A 79 16.99 4.27 26.29
N ALA A 80 17.84 5.02 26.99
CA ALA A 80 19.28 4.86 27.17
C ALA A 80 20.08 3.99 26.16
N GLY A 81 20.57 4.63 25.09
CA GLY A 81 21.63 4.11 24.22
C GLY A 81 22.80 5.08 24.17
N ALA A 82 23.59 5.17 25.24
CA ALA A 82 24.74 6.08 25.31
C ALA A 82 25.82 5.66 24.30
N GLN A 83 25.99 6.44 23.23
CA GLN A 83 27.16 6.33 22.35
C GLN A 83 28.23 7.30 22.89
N PRO A 84 29.39 6.80 23.35
CA PRO A 84 30.45 7.67 23.85
C PRO A 84 31.03 8.49 22.70
N ALA A 85 31.20 9.80 22.94
CA ALA A 85 31.96 10.64 22.04
C ALA A 85 33.41 10.14 21.95
N GLY A 86 33.86 9.77 20.76
CA GLY A 86 35.18 9.17 20.57
C GLY A 86 35.67 9.20 19.13
N GLN A 87 36.73 9.97 18.91
CA GLN A 87 37.66 9.91 17.77
C GLN A 87 37.14 10.44 16.43
N ALA A 88 37.29 11.75 16.29
CA ALA A 88 37.44 12.40 14.99
C ALA A 88 38.64 11.81 14.22
N PHE A 89 38.47 11.57 12.93
CA PHE A 89 39.59 11.34 12.00
C PHE A 89 39.44 12.22 10.75
N GLY A 90 39.58 13.52 10.95
CA GLY A 90 39.87 14.45 9.86
C GLY A 90 41.38 14.47 9.60
N ALA A 91 41.83 13.88 8.49
CA ALA A 91 43.20 14.00 8.02
C ALA A 91 43.25 13.93 6.49
N GLN A 92 43.47 15.09 5.85
CA GLN A 92 43.98 15.16 4.47
C GLN A 92 45.34 14.45 4.38
N VAL A 93 45.57 13.73 3.27
CA VAL A 93 46.84 13.79 2.51
C VAL A 93 46.57 13.44 1.04
N PRO A 94 47.40 13.89 0.07
CA PRO A 94 46.89 14.26 -1.25
C PRO A 94 47.53 13.49 -2.43
N GLY A 95 46.96 13.71 -3.61
CA GLY A 95 47.70 13.67 -4.88
C GLY A 95 48.07 12.30 -5.44
N GLN A 96 47.25 11.80 -6.36
CA GLN A 96 47.76 11.11 -7.54
C GLN A 96 47.12 11.70 -8.80
N ALA A 97 47.92 12.47 -9.54
CA ALA A 97 47.58 12.92 -10.87
C ALA A 97 48.06 11.88 -11.89
N LEU A 98 47.25 11.58 -12.91
CA LEU A 98 47.75 11.14 -14.21
C LEU A 98 47.03 11.92 -15.34
N PRO A 99 47.75 12.34 -16.40
CA PRO A 99 47.24 13.28 -17.39
C PRO A 99 46.71 12.64 -18.68
N GLY A 100 45.83 13.39 -19.39
CA GLY A 100 45.30 13.07 -20.73
C GLY A 100 43.77 13.27 -20.77
N GLN A 101 43.14 14.29 -21.37
CA GLN A 101 43.42 14.99 -22.64
C GLN A 101 43.69 13.98 -23.79
N GLN A 102 42.97 13.86 -24.91
CA GLN A 102 41.84 14.57 -25.57
C GLN A 102 41.12 13.51 -26.49
N ILE A 103 40.01 13.71 -27.23
CA ILE A 103 39.16 14.85 -27.64
C ILE A 103 37.72 14.31 -27.91
N PRO A 104 36.63 15.11 -27.91
CA PRO A 104 35.31 14.66 -28.38
C PRO A 104 35.21 14.65 -29.91
N THR A 105 34.97 13.48 -30.53
CA THR A 105 34.75 13.37 -31.98
C THR A 105 33.26 13.43 -32.31
N PHE A 106 32.82 14.54 -32.93
CA PHE A 106 31.52 14.63 -33.60
C PHE A 106 31.50 13.74 -34.85
N GLY A 107 30.38 13.04 -35.11
CA GLY A 107 30.35 11.94 -36.08
C GLY A 107 29.01 11.63 -36.75
N ARG A 108 28.31 12.68 -37.23
CA ARG A 108 27.11 12.67 -38.10
C ARG A 108 25.76 12.33 -37.47
#